data_AF-A0A965NWJ1-F1
#
_entry.id   AF-A0A965NWJ1-F1
#
_cell.length_a   1.000
_cell.length_b   1.000
_cell.length_c   1.000
_cell.angle_alpha   90.00
_cell.angle_beta   90.00
_cell.angle_gamma   90.00
#
_symmetry.space_group_name_H-M   'P 1'
#
loop_
_entity.id
_entity.type
_entity.pdbx_description
1 polymer ?
#
loop_
_entity_poly.entity_id
_entity_poly.type
_entity_poly.pdbx_seq_one_letter_code
_entity_poly.pdbx_strand_id
1 'polypeptide(L)'
;MRISAKVDIAINVYGKPFQTALAIRSLLKYSGDHVGRIFINLEKKQPFDFDENQLKDLLQDLDVVYYKPSLFLGWWQIQKRNWANKLLFKIPMFRFSIRYQYPWEKTKANYLLLAHNDMVFHGDILANYLS
;
A
#
# COMPACT_ATOMS: atom_id res chain seq x y z
N MET A 1 -20.45 7.53 -15.84
CA MET A 1 -19.42 7.49 -14.77
C MET A 1 -18.08 7.74 -15.45
N ARG A 2 -17.44 8.90 -15.25
CA ARG A 2 -16.12 9.15 -15.85
C ARG A 2 -15.12 8.23 -15.15
N ILE A 3 -14.44 7.40 -15.93
CA ILE A 3 -13.26 6.67 -15.47
C ILE A 3 -12.26 7.71 -14.96
N SER A 4 -11.84 7.59 -13.70
CA SER A 4 -10.75 8.41 -13.18
C SER A 4 -9.47 7.94 -13.85
N ALA A 5 -8.77 8.84 -14.55
CA ALA A 5 -7.44 8.56 -15.09
C ALA A 5 -6.35 8.48 -13.99
N LYS A 6 -6.73 8.73 -12.73
CA LYS A 6 -5.82 8.65 -11.59
C LYS A 6 -5.55 7.20 -11.21
N VAL A 7 -4.31 6.95 -10.79
CA VAL A 7 -3.79 5.66 -10.33
C VAL A 7 -3.76 5.67 -8.80
N ASP A 8 -4.47 4.75 -8.17
CA ASP A 8 -4.35 4.55 -6.73
C ASP A 8 -2.99 3.92 -6.41
N ILE A 9 -2.42 4.23 -5.26
CA ILE A 9 -1.08 3.79 -4.85
C ILE A 9 -1.21 2.89 -3.62
N ALA A 10 -0.51 1.76 -3.60
CA ALA A 10 -0.44 0.89 -2.43
C ALA A 10 1.01 0.66 -2.03
N ILE A 11 1.33 1.00 -0.77
CA ILE A 11 2.65 0.83 -0.18
C ILE A 11 2.56 -0.01 1.07
N ASN A 12 3.42 -1.03 1.17
CA ASN A 12 3.57 -1.81 2.39
C ASN A 12 4.76 -1.28 3.20
N VAL A 13 4.52 -0.90 4.44
CA VAL A 13 5.52 -0.27 5.31
C VAL A 13 6.15 -1.30 6.24
N TYR A 14 7.49 -1.29 6.29
CA TYR A 14 8.27 -2.11 7.21
C TYR A 14 9.28 -1.25 7.97
N GLY A 15 8.88 -0.67 9.10
CA GLY A 15 9.76 0.01 10.06
C GLY A 15 10.55 1.24 9.59
N LYS A 16 10.18 1.85 8.46
CA LYS A 16 10.96 2.94 7.83
C LYS A 16 10.07 4.18 7.57
N PRO A 17 9.68 4.96 8.59
CA PRO A 17 8.68 6.03 8.43
C PRO A 17 9.18 7.17 7.53
N PHE A 18 10.43 7.62 7.70
CA PHE A 18 11.01 8.69 6.87
C PHE A 18 11.19 8.29 5.42
N GLN A 19 11.68 7.07 5.15
CA GLN A 19 11.84 6.56 3.79
C GLN A 19 10.47 6.36 3.12
N THR A 20 9.48 5.88 3.87
CA THR A 20 8.09 5.76 3.37
C THR A 20 7.56 7.13 2.97
N ALA A 21 7.74 8.14 3.82
CA ALA A 21 7.32 9.50 3.51
C ALA A 21 8.06 10.05 2.29
N LEU A 22 9.39 9.86 2.20
CA LEU A 22 10.17 10.26 1.04
C LEU A 22 9.71 9.58 -0.25
N ALA A 23 9.38 8.28 -0.20
CA ALA A 23 8.87 7.54 -1.35
C ALA A 23 7.55 8.15 -1.86
N ILE A 24 6.61 8.41 -0.96
CA ILE A 24 5.32 9.03 -1.30
C ILE A 24 5.51 10.45 -1.82
N ARG A 25 6.31 11.27 -1.14
CA ARG A 25 6.53 12.68 -1.49
C ARG A 25 7.26 12.82 -2.81
N SER A 26 8.27 11.98 -3.08
CA SER A 26 8.96 11.99 -4.37
C SER A 26 8.05 11.51 -5.49
N LEU A 27 7.18 10.52 -5.26
CA LEU A 27 6.16 10.13 -6.24
C LEU A 27 5.21 11.29 -6.54
N LEU A 28 4.67 11.95 -5.51
CA LEU A 28 3.77 13.08 -5.69
C LEU A 28 4.44 14.28 -6.37
N LYS A 29 5.73 14.52 -6.10
CA LYS A 29 6.50 15.59 -6.74
C LYS A 29 6.57 15.42 -8.25
N TYR A 30 6.73 14.19 -8.73
CA TYR A 30 6.95 13.92 -10.16
C TYR A 30 5.71 13.39 -10.90
N SER A 31 4.78 12.73 -10.21
CA SER A 31 3.60 12.06 -10.79
C SER A 31 2.29 12.45 -10.10
N GLY A 32 2.25 13.50 -9.27
CA GLY A 32 1.08 13.88 -8.48
C GLY A 32 -0.19 14.12 -9.31
N ASP A 33 -0.03 14.60 -10.54
CA ASP A 33 -1.13 14.79 -11.50
C ASP A 33 -1.79 13.48 -11.97
N HIS A 34 -1.15 12.34 -11.70
CA HIS A 34 -1.69 11.01 -11.97
C HIS A 34 -2.05 10.24 -10.69
N VAL A 35 -1.64 10.69 -9.51
CA VAL A 35 -1.91 9.99 -8.24
C VAL A 35 -3.37 10.20 -7.79
N GLY A 36 -4.02 9.08 -7.48
CA GLY A 36 -5.33 8.99 -6.83
C GLY A 36 -5.18 8.82 -5.32
N ARG A 37 -5.89 7.85 -4.75
CA ARG A 37 -5.83 7.55 -3.32
C ARG A 37 -4.53 6.81 -2.98
N ILE A 38 -3.96 7.12 -1.83
CA ILE A 38 -2.79 6.43 -1.29
C ILE A 38 -3.22 5.48 -0.17
N PHE A 39 -2.85 4.23 -0.28
CA PHE A 39 -3.05 3.19 0.72
C PHE A 39 -1.71 2.84 1.36
N ILE A 40 -1.65 2.99 2.69
CA ILE A 40 -0.52 2.53 3.50
C ILE A 40 -0.93 1.27 4.24
N ASN A 41 -0.37 0.14 3.84
CA ASN A 41 -0.47 -1.11 4.55
C ASN A 41 0.67 -1.22 5.57
N LEU A 42 0.32 -1.24 6.86
CA LEU A 42 1.24 -1.51 7.95
C LEU A 42 1.37 -3.01 8.17
N GLU A 43 2.49 -3.46 8.73
CA GLU A 43 2.57 -4.81 9.29
C GLU A 43 1.84 -4.90 10.62
N LYS A 44 1.35 -6.10 10.99
CA LYS A 44 0.72 -6.33 12.29
C LYS A 44 1.65 -5.95 13.45
N LYS A 45 2.91 -6.36 13.33
CA LYS A 45 4.01 -6.02 14.24
C LYS A 45 5.13 -5.41 13.40
N GLN A 46 5.35 -4.12 13.59
CA GLN A 46 6.41 -3.39 12.92
C GLN A 46 7.75 -3.63 13.65
N PRO A 47 8.87 -3.66 12.91
CA PRO A 47 10.21 -3.77 13.49
C PRO A 47 10.72 -2.38 13.93
N PHE A 48 11.91 -2.37 14.55
CA PHE A 48 12.74 -1.18 14.79
C PHE A 48 12.04 -0.03 15.54
N ASP A 49 11.21 -0.36 16.54
CA ASP A 49 10.47 0.61 17.36
C ASP A 49 9.67 1.63 16.54
N PHE A 50 9.14 1.16 15.40
CA PHE A 50 8.34 1.97 14.50
C PHE A 50 7.17 2.65 15.21
N ASP A 51 7.14 3.98 15.12
CA ASP A 51 6.02 4.79 15.57
C ASP A 51 5.06 5.07 14.39
N GLU A 52 3.85 4.53 14.49
CA GLU A 52 2.78 4.79 13.53
C GLU A 52 2.37 6.27 13.49
N ASN A 53 2.46 6.98 14.61
CA ASN A 53 2.09 8.39 14.68
C ASN A 53 3.11 9.25 13.95
N GLN A 54 4.40 8.97 14.08
CA GLN A 54 5.44 9.66 13.31
C GLN A 54 5.18 9.58 11.79
N LEU A 55 4.81 8.40 11.27
CA LEU A 55 4.49 8.28 9.85
C LEU A 55 3.23 9.09 9.48
N LYS A 56 2.19 9.06 10.32
CA LYS A 56 0.96 9.82 10.10
C LYS A 56 1.23 11.32 10.10
N ASP A 57 2.04 11.80 11.02
CA ASP A 57 2.41 13.22 11.13
C ASP A 57 3.18 13.69 9.89
N LEU A 58 4.11 12.86 9.38
CA LEU A 58 4.86 13.14 8.15
C LEU A 58 3.97 13.25 6.89
N LEU A 59 2.76 12.70 6.93
CA LEU A 59 1.83 12.60 5.80
C LEU A 59 0.45 13.22 6.11
N GLN A 60 0.35 14.03 7.17
CA GLN A 60 -0.92 14.53 7.70
C GLN A 60 -1.71 15.41 6.73
N ASP A 61 -1.04 16.04 5.77
CA ASP A 61 -1.62 16.88 4.71
C ASP A 61 -2.11 16.07 3.50
N LEU A 62 -1.93 14.74 3.50
CA LEU A 62 -2.32 13.85 2.41
C LEU A 62 -3.53 12.99 2.82
N ASP A 63 -4.45 12.76 1.87
CA ASP A 63 -5.55 11.78 2.05
C ASP A 63 -5.01 10.35 1.91
N VAL A 64 -4.54 9.81 3.04
CA VAL A 64 -3.95 8.47 3.12
C VAL A 64 -4.86 7.52 3.88
N VAL A 65 -5.15 6.37 3.28
CA VAL A 65 -5.85 5.26 3.95
C VAL A 65 -4.83 4.34 4.59
N TYR A 66 -4.78 4.37 5.92
CA TYR A 66 -3.97 3.44 6.71
C TYR A 66 -4.74 2.16 6.98
N TYR A 67 -4.11 1.02 6.69
CA TYR A 67 -4.65 -0.29 7.01
C TYR A 67 -3.61 -1.12 7.77
N LYS A 68 -4.00 -1.64 8.93
CA LYS A 68 -3.19 -2.57 9.73
C LYS A 68 -3.92 -3.92 9.78
N PRO A 69 -3.29 -5.01 9.33
CA PRO A 69 -3.91 -6.32 9.35
C PRO A 69 -4.11 -6.80 10.78
N SER A 70 -5.13 -7.63 10.99
CA SER A 70 -5.43 -8.21 12.29
C SER A 70 -4.53 -9.42 12.60
N LEU A 71 -4.09 -10.14 11.57
CA LEU A 71 -3.25 -11.34 11.66
C LEU A 71 -1.85 -11.06 11.11
N PHE A 72 -0.85 -11.75 11.68
CA PHE A 72 0.49 -11.79 11.12
C PHE A 72 0.63 -13.03 10.24
N LEU A 73 0.60 -12.84 8.92
CA LEU A 73 0.78 -13.92 7.96
C LEU A 73 2.25 -14.00 7.53
N GLY A 74 2.96 -14.98 8.07
CA GLY A 74 4.32 -15.30 7.63
C GLY A 74 4.35 -15.93 6.23
N TRP A 75 5.55 -16.01 5.65
CA TRP A 75 5.74 -16.33 4.23
C TRP A 75 5.38 -17.79 3.94
N TRP A 76 5.45 -18.65 4.97
CA TRP A 76 5.15 -20.08 4.92
C TRP A 76 3.65 -20.42 5.02
N GLN A 77 2.84 -19.51 5.59
CA GLN A 77 1.43 -19.79 5.90
C GLN A 77 0.55 -19.79 4.64
N ILE A 78 1.01 -19.09 3.58
CA ILE A 78 0.26 -18.87 2.33
C ILE A 78 0.68 -19.87 1.22
N GLN A 79 1.82 -20.57 1.36
CA GLN A 79 2.40 -21.36 0.26
C GLN A 79 1.65 -22.63 -0.12
N LYS A 80 0.84 -23.21 0.77
CA LYS A 80 0.15 -24.47 0.49
C LYS A 80 -1.18 -24.20 -0.20
N ARG A 81 -1.29 -24.54 -1.49
CA ARG A 81 -2.58 -24.57 -2.23
C ARG A 81 -3.44 -25.75 -1.75
N ASN A 82 -3.83 -25.77 -0.48
CA ASN A 82 -4.75 -26.75 0.08
C ASN A 82 -6.18 -26.18 0.19
N TRP A 83 -7.15 -27.06 0.39
CA TRP A 83 -8.56 -26.69 0.52
C TRP A 83 -8.83 -25.77 1.71
N ALA A 84 -8.06 -25.93 2.81
CA ALA A 84 -8.17 -25.09 3.99
C ALA A 84 -7.81 -23.63 3.68
N ASN A 85 -6.71 -23.38 2.96
CA ASN A 85 -6.34 -22.02 2.54
C ASN A 85 -7.38 -21.40 1.60
N LYS A 86 -8.01 -22.18 0.72
CA LYS A 86 -9.15 -21.70 -0.10
C LYS A 86 -10.32 -21.20 0.76
N LEU A 87 -10.63 -21.88 1.86
CA LEU A 87 -11.67 -21.45 2.80
C LEU A 87 -11.23 -20.20 3.56
N LEU A 88 -9.99 -20.15 4.03
CA LEU A 88 -9.45 -19.00 4.75
C LEU A 88 -9.45 -17.73 3.89
N PHE A 89 -9.15 -17.82 2.58
CA PHE A 89 -9.23 -16.66 1.69
C PHE A 89 -10.64 -16.08 1.53
N LYS A 90 -11.70 -16.83 1.86
CA LYS A 90 -13.07 -16.28 1.88
C LYS A 90 -13.33 -15.39 3.11
N ILE A 91 -12.51 -15.51 4.15
CA ILE A 91 -12.64 -14.75 5.39
C ILE A 91 -11.89 -13.42 5.21
N PRO A 92 -12.58 -12.24 5.21
CA PRO A 92 -11.92 -10.95 4.97
C PRO A 92 -10.76 -10.67 5.91
N MET A 93 -10.89 -11.05 7.18
CA MET A 93 -9.84 -10.90 8.20
C MET A 93 -8.53 -11.58 7.79
N PHE A 94 -8.60 -12.80 7.26
CA PHE A 94 -7.44 -13.55 6.80
C PHE A 94 -6.91 -12.97 5.49
N ARG A 95 -7.81 -12.80 4.51
CA ARG A 95 -7.45 -12.32 3.17
C ARG A 95 -6.81 -10.93 3.22
N PHE A 96 -7.37 -9.99 3.97
CA PHE A 96 -6.78 -8.64 4.10
C PHE A 96 -5.48 -8.62 4.91
N SER A 97 -5.08 -9.72 5.54
CA SER A 97 -3.75 -9.84 6.15
C SER A 97 -2.64 -10.19 5.13
N ILE A 98 -3.02 -10.44 3.88
CA ILE A 98 -2.08 -10.61 2.76
C ILE A 98 -1.65 -9.22 2.27
N ARG A 99 -0.35 -9.07 2.01
CA ARG A 99 0.23 -7.83 1.48
C ARG A 99 -0.51 -7.38 0.22
N TYR A 100 -0.87 -6.10 0.16
CA TYR A 100 -1.61 -5.45 -0.94
C TYR A 100 -3.05 -5.94 -1.19
N GLN A 101 -3.54 -6.96 -0.49
CA GLN A 101 -4.88 -7.48 -0.77
C GLN A 101 -6.00 -6.51 -0.36
N TYR A 102 -5.84 -5.80 0.77
CA TYR A 102 -6.77 -4.76 1.18
C TYR A 102 -6.88 -3.63 0.14
N PRO A 103 -5.80 -2.96 -0.29
CA PRO A 103 -5.90 -1.90 -1.29
C PRO A 103 -6.39 -2.42 -2.65
N TRP A 104 -6.00 -3.63 -3.05
CA TRP A 104 -6.51 -4.28 -4.28
C TRP A 104 -8.04 -4.38 -4.30
N GLU A 105 -8.68 -4.67 -3.16
CA GLU A 105 -10.14 -4.81 -3.10
C GLU A 105 -10.88 -3.51 -2.75
N LYS A 106 -10.17 -2.49 -2.29
CA LYS A 106 -10.75 -1.21 -1.86
C LYS A 106 -10.53 -0.07 -2.84
N THR A 107 -9.58 -0.21 -3.75
CA THR A 107 -9.43 0.70 -4.89
C THR A 107 -10.69 0.70 -5.75
N LYS A 108 -11.03 1.88 -6.26
CA LYS A 108 -12.07 2.07 -7.30
C LYS A 108 -11.45 2.61 -8.59
N ALA A 109 -10.13 2.81 -8.60
CA ALA A 109 -9.40 3.23 -9.78
C ALA A 109 -9.24 2.05 -10.73
N ASN A 110 -9.04 2.36 -12.01
CA ASN A 110 -8.76 1.34 -13.02
C ASN A 110 -7.35 0.74 -12.86
N TYR A 111 -6.44 1.48 -12.23
CA TYR A 111 -5.06 1.11 -12.03
C TYR A 111 -4.66 1.28 -10.57
N LEU A 112 -3.86 0.33 -10.09
CA LEU A 112 -3.25 0.34 -8.76
C LEU A 112 -1.73 0.15 -8.93
N LEU A 113 -0.95 1.15 -8.53
CA LEU A 113 0.51 1.00 -8.45
C LEU A 113 0.87 0.36 -7.11
N LEU A 114 1.57 -0.77 -7.17
CA LEU A 114 2.22 -1.36 -6.00
C LEU A 114 3.65 -0.81 -5.91
N ALA A 115 4.01 -0.20 -4.79
CA ALA A 115 5.34 0.37 -4.59
C ALA A 115 5.94 -0.06 -3.25
N HIS A 116 7.27 -0.14 -3.24
CA HIS A 116 8.04 -0.35 -2.03
C HIS A 116 8.18 0.95 -1.24
N ASN A 117 8.33 0.83 0.08
CA ASN A 117 8.41 1.96 0.99
C ASN A 117 9.81 2.61 1.08
N ASP A 118 10.79 2.08 0.35
CA ASP A 118 12.17 2.56 0.29
C ASP A 118 12.61 2.96 -1.12
N MET A 119 11.68 3.51 -1.89
CA MET A 119 11.92 4.08 -3.22
C MET A 119 12.14 5.60 -3.16
N VAL A 120 12.85 6.14 -4.15
CA VAL A 120 12.89 7.57 -4.45
C VAL A 120 12.64 7.75 -5.94
N PHE A 121 11.60 8.51 -6.29
CA PHE A 121 11.24 8.76 -7.69
C PHE A 121 11.93 10.02 -8.19
N HIS A 122 12.39 10.00 -9.45
CA HIS A 122 13.13 11.11 -10.08
C HIS A 122 12.50 11.60 -11.39
N GLY A 123 11.32 11.10 -11.74
CA GLY A 123 10.60 11.45 -12.96
C GLY A 123 9.17 10.92 -12.94
N ASP A 124 8.37 11.31 -13.93
CA ASP A 124 6.96 10.95 -13.99
C ASP A 124 6.76 9.51 -14.46
N ILE A 125 6.87 8.56 -13.52
CA ILE A 125 6.73 7.15 -13.83
C ILE A 125 5.29 6.77 -14.21
N LEU A 126 4.29 7.45 -13.65
CA LEU A 126 2.90 7.13 -13.92
C LEU A 126 2.50 7.54 -15.34
N ALA A 127 2.92 8.71 -15.80
CA ALA A 127 2.74 9.11 -17.19
C ALA A 127 3.35 8.07 -18.15
N ASN A 128 4.57 7.60 -17.87
CA ASN A 128 5.27 6.61 -18.71
C ASN A 128 4.58 5.24 -18.76
N TYR A 129 3.80 4.85 -17.74
CA TYR A 129 3.03 3.61 -17.75
C TYR A 129 1.64 3.77 -18.38
N LEU A 130 1.09 4.99 -18.42
CA LEU A 130 -0.23 5.30 -18.95
C LEU A 130 -0.21 5.69 -20.44
N SER A 131 0.96 6.00 -20.99
CA SER A 131 1.18 6.38 -22.40
C SER A 131 1.17 5.20 -23.37
#